data_AF-A0A2D6A158-F1
#
_entry.id   AF-A0A2D6A158-F1
#
_cell.length_a   1.000
_cell.length_b   1.000
_cell.length_c   1.000
_cell.angle_alpha   90.00
_cell.angle_beta   90.00
_cell.angle_gamma   90.00
#
_symmetry.space_group_name_H-M   'P 1'
#
loop_
_entity.id
_entity.type
_entity.pdbx_description
1 polymer ?
#
loop_
_entity_poly.entity_id
_entity_poly.type
_entity_poly.pdbx_seq_one_letter_code
_entity_poly.pdbx_strand_id
1 'polypeptide(L)'
;MKAGIALLAALGFTATVQAASFVNNKVDYGYQFAALKASGQAQVTQSHHVDVPADGVRLHFSKTDLPEGAALLIRHGKSQQLLRWTGEALKQFSYATPYLNAPVNIQVEVPAGQVFKGLRIVEMEYETLDTKDGLRSICGPTDERRPSNMKPFARMVRSTTGTAGCTATMIGPTCMVSAGHCTSTLAVAQFNVPGESDQGPRYSKPEDQYPLVEILDSQNGGQGRDWAVFRVNRNPITNKFPGELQGMVGLSIEAPGPGTQIAIVGYGSDDERSRNFTQQADTGEIVRVDGPTLRYVIDTMPGNSGSSVLDRATNKIIGIHTHGGCSRSGGSNAGTALAHVPRFQEAVQACLSQDIQLWNRIQGR
;
A
#
# COMPACT_ATOMS: atom_id res chain seq x y z
N MET A 1 -38.96 17.41 48.30
CA MET A 1 -38.44 16.11 47.81
C MET A 1 -38.05 16.28 46.36
N LYS A 2 -36.77 16.55 46.07
CA LYS A 2 -36.26 16.75 44.70
C LYS A 2 -35.65 15.43 44.22
N ALA A 3 -36.17 14.92 43.12
CA ALA A 3 -35.72 13.73 42.44
C ALA A 3 -34.29 13.92 41.90
N GLY A 4 -33.39 12.99 42.24
CA GLY A 4 -32.05 12.93 41.68
C GLY A 4 -32.08 12.24 40.32
N ILE A 5 -31.69 12.97 39.29
CA ILE A 5 -31.44 12.41 37.96
C ILE A 5 -30.10 11.68 38.01
N ALA A 6 -30.14 10.36 37.86
CA ALA A 6 -28.94 9.54 37.66
C ALA A 6 -28.42 9.76 36.24
N LEU A 7 -27.28 10.42 36.12
CA LEU A 7 -26.55 10.60 34.88
C LEU A 7 -25.88 9.26 34.53
N LEU A 8 -26.40 8.53 33.53
CA LEU A 8 -25.67 7.41 32.92
C LEU A 8 -24.44 7.99 32.22
N ALA A 9 -23.26 7.75 32.77
CA ALA A 9 -22.00 7.98 32.08
C ALA A 9 -21.86 6.94 30.97
N ALA A 10 -22.09 7.35 29.72
CA ALA A 10 -21.69 6.59 28.56
C ALA A 10 -20.16 6.49 28.55
N LEU A 11 -19.62 5.34 28.93
CA LEU A 11 -18.22 4.98 28.71
C LEU A 11 -18.00 4.86 27.19
N GLY A 12 -17.70 5.98 26.55
CA GLY A 12 -17.19 6.01 25.20
C GLY A 12 -15.80 5.39 25.18
N PHE A 13 -15.69 4.13 24.75
CA PHE A 13 -14.41 3.59 24.32
C PHE A 13 -13.97 4.40 23.10
N THR A 14 -13.02 5.31 23.29
CA THR A 14 -12.34 5.99 22.20
C THR A 14 -11.47 4.95 21.49
N ALA A 15 -12.00 4.34 20.44
CA ALA A 15 -11.20 3.53 19.54
C ALA A 15 -10.27 4.46 18.78
N THR A 16 -8.98 4.27 18.99
CA THR A 16 -7.90 5.05 18.40
C THR A 16 -7.46 4.40 17.09
N VAL A 17 -7.46 5.18 16.01
CA VAL A 17 -6.80 4.81 14.75
C VAL A 17 -5.29 4.81 15.04
N GLN A 18 -4.61 3.68 14.89
CA GLN A 18 -3.25 3.50 15.44
C GLN A 18 -2.21 3.10 14.40
N ALA A 19 -1.12 3.88 14.40
CA ALA A 19 0.13 3.70 13.66
C ALA A 19 1.27 3.32 14.65
N ALA A 20 2.04 2.28 14.34
CA ALA A 20 3.41 2.00 14.77
C ALA A 20 4.19 2.20 13.49
N SER A 21 5.27 2.96 13.56
CA SER A 21 5.51 3.91 12.49
C SER A 21 6.81 3.72 11.73
N PHE A 22 6.77 3.97 10.42
CA PHE A 22 7.93 4.46 9.72
C PHE A 22 7.88 5.97 9.75
N VAL A 23 9.04 6.60 9.93
CA VAL A 23 9.16 8.01 9.57
C VAL A 23 9.44 8.03 8.07
N ASN A 24 8.47 8.55 7.31
CA ASN A 24 8.70 8.89 5.92
C ASN A 24 9.45 10.23 5.88
N ASN A 25 10.65 10.21 5.32
CA ASN A 25 11.49 11.40 5.21
C ASN A 25 11.45 11.89 3.77
N LYS A 26 11.33 13.21 3.64
CA LYS A 26 11.43 13.91 2.37
C LYS A 26 12.50 14.97 2.45
N VAL A 27 13.43 14.93 1.52
CA VAL A 27 14.59 15.81 1.52
C VAL A 27 14.79 16.36 0.12
N ASP A 28 14.96 17.67 0.02
CA ASP A 28 15.41 18.30 -1.21
C ASP A 28 16.78 17.74 -1.61
N TYR A 29 16.89 17.20 -2.81
CA TYR A 29 18.13 16.57 -3.28
C TYR A 29 18.88 17.44 -4.29
N GLY A 30 18.15 18.01 -5.25
CA GLY A 30 18.66 19.08 -6.11
C GLY A 30 19.75 18.71 -7.11
N TYR A 31 19.87 17.46 -7.54
CA TYR A 31 20.86 17.04 -8.55
C TYR A 31 20.37 17.26 -9.98
N GLN A 32 21.21 17.83 -10.84
CA GLN A 32 20.90 18.14 -12.24
C GLN A 32 21.74 17.28 -13.19
N PHE A 33 21.07 16.45 -14.00
CA PHE A 33 21.69 15.85 -15.18
C PHE A 33 21.87 16.92 -16.26
N ALA A 34 23.10 17.06 -16.75
CA ALA A 34 23.44 18.00 -17.82
C ALA A 34 22.75 17.63 -19.13
N ALA A 35 22.44 18.66 -19.93
CA ALA A 35 21.94 18.47 -21.29
C ALA A 35 22.96 17.72 -22.15
N LEU A 36 22.46 16.91 -23.08
CA LEU A 36 23.27 16.04 -23.93
C LEU A 36 22.64 15.94 -25.32
N LYS A 37 23.45 16.02 -26.37
CA LYS A 37 23.03 15.73 -27.75
C LYS A 37 23.76 14.49 -28.22
N ALA A 38 23.01 13.42 -28.50
CA ALA A 38 23.57 12.18 -28.99
C ALA A 38 23.69 12.25 -30.53
N SER A 39 24.90 12.24 -31.06
CA SER A 39 25.16 12.26 -32.51
C SER A 39 25.76 10.93 -32.95
N GLY A 40 25.22 10.33 -34.00
CA GLY A 40 25.71 9.07 -34.59
C GLY A 40 25.37 7.80 -33.81
N GLN A 41 25.48 7.81 -32.47
CA GLN A 41 25.18 6.67 -31.59
C GLN A 41 24.48 7.12 -30.31
N ALA A 42 23.88 6.18 -29.57
CA ALA A 42 23.34 6.46 -28.24
C ALA A 42 24.47 6.94 -27.31
N GLN A 43 24.13 7.82 -26.38
CA GLN A 43 25.05 8.40 -25.40
C GLN A 43 24.46 8.29 -24.00
N VAL A 44 25.31 8.21 -22.99
CA VAL A 44 24.91 8.08 -21.60
C VAL A 44 25.56 9.21 -20.79
N THR A 45 24.81 9.81 -19.87
CA THR A 45 25.37 10.83 -18.97
C THR A 45 26.36 10.22 -17.98
N GLN A 46 27.11 11.08 -17.27
CA GLN A 46 27.86 10.66 -16.10
C GLN A 46 26.93 9.94 -15.10
N SER A 47 27.44 8.89 -14.46
CA SER A 47 26.75 8.21 -13.38
C SER A 47 26.71 9.08 -12.14
N HIS A 48 25.52 9.22 -11.58
CA HIS A 48 25.32 9.84 -10.27
C HIS A 48 25.12 8.77 -9.21
N HIS A 49 25.94 8.79 -8.16
CA HIS A 49 25.68 8.00 -6.97
C HIS A 49 24.65 8.71 -6.11
N VAL A 50 23.65 7.98 -5.63
CA VAL A 50 22.63 8.52 -4.74
C VAL A 50 23.00 8.14 -3.31
N ASP A 51 23.30 9.14 -2.49
CA ASP A 51 23.60 8.95 -1.06
C ASP A 51 22.29 8.67 -0.31
N VAL A 52 21.93 7.39 -0.20
CA VAL A 52 20.69 6.95 0.44
C VAL A 52 20.93 6.70 1.94
N PRO A 53 20.24 7.41 2.86
CA PRO A 53 20.44 7.26 4.32
C PRO A 53 19.68 6.07 4.94
N ALA A 54 19.11 5.19 4.11
CA ALA A 54 18.25 4.08 4.51
C ALA A 54 18.45 2.85 3.60
N ASP A 55 17.68 1.77 3.82
CA ASP A 55 17.72 0.56 3.00
C ASP A 55 17.16 0.76 1.58
N GLY A 56 16.50 1.88 1.32
CA GLY A 56 16.00 2.22 0.00
C GLY A 56 15.48 3.64 -0.11
N VAL A 57 15.05 3.97 -1.32
CA VAL A 57 14.72 5.34 -1.71
C VAL A 57 13.71 5.36 -2.85
N ARG A 58 12.93 6.42 -2.93
CA ARG A 58 12.18 6.83 -4.10
C ARG A 58 12.63 8.22 -4.51
N LEU A 59 12.93 8.41 -5.78
CA LEU A 59 13.42 9.69 -6.30
C LEU A 59 12.36 10.35 -7.14
N HIS A 60 12.11 11.62 -6.87
CA HIS A 60 11.16 12.45 -7.58
C HIS A 60 11.93 13.42 -8.48
N PHE A 61 11.44 13.58 -9.70
CA PHE A 61 12.07 14.39 -10.72
C PHE A 61 11.23 15.62 -11.06
N SER A 62 11.90 16.66 -11.54
CA SER A 62 11.23 17.79 -12.18
C SER A 62 10.35 17.28 -13.33
N LYS A 63 9.13 17.79 -13.45
CA LYS A 63 8.27 17.49 -14.61
C LYS A 63 8.97 17.95 -15.89
N THR A 64 9.43 16.99 -16.70
CA THR A 64 10.03 17.22 -18.00
C THR A 64 9.84 15.97 -18.86
N ASP A 65 9.77 16.17 -20.18
CA ASP A 65 9.70 15.07 -21.12
C ASP A 65 11.12 14.58 -21.44
N LEU A 66 11.37 13.30 -21.13
CA LEU A 66 12.50 12.61 -21.73
C LEU A 66 12.25 12.50 -23.24
N PRO A 67 13.26 12.73 -24.10
CA PRO A 67 13.10 12.57 -25.54
C PRO A 67 12.74 11.13 -25.87
N GLU A 68 12.15 10.91 -27.05
CA GLU A 68 11.69 9.60 -27.47
C GLU A 68 12.82 8.56 -27.41
N GLY A 69 12.50 7.41 -26.82
CA GLY A 69 13.45 6.31 -26.59
C GLY A 69 14.46 6.54 -25.46
N ALA A 70 14.58 7.73 -24.89
CA ALA A 70 15.46 7.98 -23.74
C ALA A 70 14.91 7.36 -22.45
N ALA A 71 15.82 7.00 -21.56
CA ALA A 71 15.51 6.34 -20.31
C ALA A 71 16.53 6.66 -19.22
N LEU A 72 16.10 6.58 -17.98
CA LEU A 72 17.01 6.47 -16.84
C LEU A 72 17.55 5.04 -16.80
N LEU A 73 18.86 4.90 -16.69
CA LEU A 73 19.51 3.65 -16.35
C LEU A 73 19.81 3.67 -14.86
N ILE A 74 19.03 2.93 -14.09
CA ILE A 74 19.07 2.93 -12.63
C ILE A 74 19.64 1.58 -12.19
N ARG A 75 20.82 1.57 -11.58
CA ARG A 75 21.35 0.39 -10.89
C ARG A 75 21.00 0.48 -9.42
N HIS A 76 20.31 -0.52 -8.89
CA HIS A 76 19.87 -0.50 -7.50
C HIS A 76 20.05 -1.85 -6.79
N GLY A 77 20.08 -1.80 -5.45
CA GLY A 77 20.27 -2.95 -4.59
C GLY A 77 21.70 -3.47 -4.56
N LYS A 78 21.99 -4.35 -3.60
CA LYS A 78 23.34 -4.98 -3.46
C LYS A 78 23.80 -5.72 -4.71
N SER A 79 22.86 -6.28 -5.50
CA SER A 79 23.16 -6.96 -6.76
C SER A 79 23.28 -6.01 -7.97
N GLN A 80 23.09 -4.69 -7.78
CA GLN A 80 23.12 -3.67 -8.84
C GLN A 80 22.24 -4.02 -10.05
N GLN A 81 21.00 -4.45 -9.77
CA GLN A 81 20.01 -4.73 -10.81
C GLN A 81 19.78 -3.48 -11.65
N LEU A 82 19.83 -3.64 -12.97
CA LEU A 82 19.61 -2.55 -13.91
C LEU A 82 18.11 -2.42 -14.23
N LEU A 83 17.55 -1.29 -13.85
CA LEU A 83 16.22 -0.84 -14.22
C LEU A 83 16.35 0.22 -15.32
N ARG A 84 15.73 -0.04 -16.47
CA ARG A 84 15.60 0.96 -17.55
C ARG A 84 14.24 1.66 -17.43
N TRP A 85 14.23 2.90 -16.98
CA TRP A 85 13.02 3.66 -16.64
C TRP A 85 12.73 4.74 -17.69
N THR A 86 11.72 4.54 -18.52
CA THR A 86 11.40 5.43 -19.65
C THR A 86 10.66 6.70 -19.20
N GLY A 87 10.53 7.68 -20.10
CA GLY A 87 9.69 8.87 -19.86
C GLY A 87 8.22 8.53 -19.61
N GLU A 88 7.70 7.48 -20.26
CA GLU A 88 6.35 6.96 -19.99
C GLU A 88 6.24 6.36 -18.58
N ALA A 89 7.21 5.55 -18.17
CA ALA A 89 7.26 4.98 -16.83
C ALA A 89 7.34 6.07 -15.75
N LEU A 90 8.14 7.12 -15.97
CA LEU A 90 8.19 8.30 -15.10
C LEU A 90 6.80 8.95 -14.98
N LYS A 91 6.14 9.28 -16.10
CA LYS A 91 4.81 9.89 -16.08
C LYS A 91 3.81 9.02 -15.33
N GLN A 92 3.85 7.71 -15.54
CA GLN A 92 2.97 6.76 -14.88
C GLN A 92 3.17 6.72 -13.37
N PHE A 93 4.39 6.94 -12.89
CA PHE A 93 4.74 7.05 -11.47
C PHE A 93 4.77 8.51 -10.97
N SER A 94 4.05 9.42 -11.63
CA SER A 94 3.97 10.84 -11.26
C SER A 94 5.34 11.54 -11.20
N TYR A 95 6.20 11.25 -12.18
CA TYR A 95 7.58 11.72 -12.29
C TYR A 95 8.49 11.22 -11.17
N ALA A 96 8.27 9.99 -10.69
CA ALA A 96 9.12 9.34 -9.71
C ALA A 96 9.63 7.97 -10.20
N THR A 97 10.67 7.46 -9.53
CA THR A 97 11.05 6.04 -9.60
C THR A 97 9.98 5.17 -8.91
N PRO A 98 9.99 3.84 -9.10
CA PRO A 98 9.48 2.95 -8.06
C PRO A 98 10.33 3.11 -6.80
N TYR A 99 9.95 2.48 -5.70
CA TYR A 99 10.84 2.38 -4.56
C TYR A 99 12.01 1.45 -4.89
N LEU A 100 13.24 1.93 -4.66
CA LEU A 100 14.48 1.26 -5.02
C LEU A 100 15.20 0.84 -3.74
N ASN A 101 15.70 -0.38 -3.68
CA ASN A 101 16.61 -0.78 -2.60
C ASN A 101 18.01 -0.18 -2.81
N ALA A 102 18.68 0.26 -1.76
CA ALA A 102 20.03 0.82 -1.79
C ALA A 102 21.11 -0.26 -2.02
N PRO A 103 22.30 0.10 -2.54
CA PRO A 103 22.71 1.41 -3.06
C PRO A 103 22.11 1.71 -4.45
N VAL A 104 22.05 3.00 -4.83
CA VAL A 104 21.45 3.46 -6.11
C VAL A 104 22.43 4.30 -6.92
N ASN A 105 22.57 3.98 -8.22
CA ASN A 105 23.31 4.76 -9.21
C ASN A 105 22.43 5.05 -10.42
N ILE A 106 22.47 6.28 -10.94
CA ILE A 106 21.59 6.70 -12.03
C ILE A 106 22.36 7.37 -13.16
N GLN A 107 22.01 7.01 -14.38
CA GLN A 107 22.43 7.67 -15.61
C GLN A 107 21.20 7.96 -16.47
N VAL A 108 21.36 8.83 -17.47
CA VAL A 108 20.38 9.03 -18.54
C VAL A 108 20.96 8.51 -19.85
N GLU A 109 20.28 7.56 -20.47
CA GLU A 109 20.55 7.09 -21.83
C GLU A 109 19.74 7.93 -22.82
N VAL A 110 20.43 8.47 -23.83
CA VAL A 110 19.87 9.30 -24.90
C VAL A 110 20.16 8.62 -26.25
N PRO A 111 19.12 8.19 -27.00
CA PRO A 111 19.30 7.54 -28.30
C PRO A 111 19.97 8.45 -29.33
N ALA A 112 20.60 7.85 -30.33
CA ALA A 112 21.21 8.58 -31.44
C ALA A 112 20.21 9.54 -32.12
N GLY A 113 20.65 10.77 -32.40
CA GLY A 113 19.82 11.79 -33.04
C GLY A 113 18.91 12.57 -32.09
N GLN A 114 18.80 12.16 -30.82
CA GLN A 114 17.97 12.84 -29.83
C GLN A 114 18.75 13.92 -29.07
N VAL A 115 17.99 14.92 -28.58
CA VAL A 115 18.49 16.00 -27.73
C VAL A 115 17.82 15.91 -26.36
N PHE A 116 18.64 15.65 -25.35
CA PHE A 116 18.23 15.68 -23.95
C PHE A 116 18.53 17.07 -23.36
N LYS A 117 17.51 17.72 -22.83
CA LYS A 117 17.60 19.10 -22.29
C LYS A 117 18.01 19.16 -20.82
N GLY A 118 18.31 18.01 -20.21
CA GLY A 118 18.56 17.89 -18.78
C GLY A 118 17.33 17.43 -17.99
N LEU A 119 17.58 16.92 -16.79
CA LEU A 119 16.58 16.41 -15.85
C LEU A 119 17.09 16.68 -14.44
N ARG A 120 16.20 17.14 -13.54
CA ARG A 120 16.56 17.36 -12.14
C ARG A 120 15.91 16.30 -11.25
N ILE A 121 16.69 15.71 -10.34
CA ILE A 121 16.14 15.05 -9.15
C ILE A 121 15.82 16.16 -8.15
N VAL A 122 14.53 16.36 -7.88
CA VAL A 122 14.07 17.46 -7.01
C VAL A 122 14.03 17.03 -5.56
N GLU A 123 13.50 15.84 -5.29
CA GLU A 123 13.24 15.35 -3.93
C GLU A 123 13.61 13.87 -3.83
N MET A 124 14.12 13.50 -2.66
CA MET A 124 14.33 12.13 -2.23
C MET A 124 13.29 11.78 -1.15
N GLU A 125 12.66 10.61 -1.28
CA GLU A 125 11.76 10.02 -0.29
C GLU A 125 12.33 8.69 0.21
N TYR A 126 12.39 8.48 1.53
CA TYR A 126 12.88 7.24 2.13
C TYR A 126 12.24 6.98 3.50
N GLU A 127 12.15 5.70 3.88
CA GLU A 127 11.58 5.29 5.17
C GLU A 127 12.69 4.90 6.15
N THR A 128 12.54 5.36 7.40
CA THR A 128 13.35 4.93 8.53
C THR A 128 12.46 4.34 9.60
N LEU A 129 12.96 3.36 10.35
CA LEU A 129 12.26 2.79 11.50
C LEU A 129 11.97 3.87 12.54
N ASP A 130 10.69 4.04 12.93
CA ASP A 130 10.34 4.77 14.14
C ASP A 130 10.41 3.80 15.32
N THR A 131 11.28 4.07 16.29
CA THR A 131 11.43 3.24 17.48
C THR A 131 10.37 3.53 18.54
N LYS A 132 9.33 4.29 18.21
CA LYS A 132 8.22 4.55 19.13
C LYS A 132 7.29 3.35 19.14
N ASP A 133 7.05 2.83 20.35
CA ASP A 133 6.06 1.79 20.61
C ASP A 133 4.69 2.26 20.11
N GLY A 134 4.32 1.85 18.90
CA GLY A 134 2.94 1.98 18.47
C GLY A 134 2.09 1.11 19.39
N LEU A 135 0.93 1.64 19.77
CA LEU A 135 0.00 0.93 20.63
C LEU A 135 -0.42 -0.39 19.94
N ARG A 136 -0.06 -1.51 20.59
CA ARG A 136 -0.30 -2.88 20.11
C ARG A 136 -1.79 -3.20 20.13
N SER A 137 -2.28 -3.93 19.12
CA SER A 137 -3.66 -4.46 19.10
C SER A 137 -3.71 -5.98 19.00
N ILE A 138 -2.86 -6.59 19.82
CA ILE A 138 -2.80 -8.02 20.08
C ILE A 138 -3.94 -8.40 21.04
N CYS A 139 -4.75 -9.34 20.60
CA CYS A 139 -5.93 -9.88 21.25
C CYS A 139 -5.57 -11.06 22.16
N GLY A 140 -4.82 -10.78 23.21
CA GLY A 140 -4.38 -11.80 24.16
C GLY A 140 -2.97 -11.55 24.68
N PRO A 141 -2.39 -12.53 25.39
CA PRO A 141 -1.05 -12.39 25.96
C PRO A 141 0.09 -12.53 24.95
N THR A 142 -0.18 -13.07 23.76
CA THR A 142 0.82 -13.45 22.75
C THR A 142 0.38 -12.98 21.37
N ASP A 143 1.34 -12.57 20.55
CA ASP A 143 1.13 -12.32 19.12
C ASP A 143 1.11 -13.66 18.37
N GLU A 144 -0.06 -14.03 17.85
CA GLU A 144 -0.34 -15.29 17.16
C GLU A 144 -0.23 -15.17 15.64
N ARG A 145 -0.02 -13.96 15.11
CA ARG A 145 0.16 -13.72 13.67
C ARG A 145 1.32 -14.55 13.12
N ARG A 146 1.10 -15.13 11.95
CA ARG A 146 2.09 -15.96 11.24
C ARG A 146 2.46 -15.33 9.90
N PRO A 147 3.71 -15.50 9.41
CA PRO A 147 4.07 -15.12 8.06
C PRO A 147 3.13 -15.72 7.01
N SER A 148 2.82 -14.95 5.98
CA SER A 148 1.96 -15.34 4.86
C SER A 148 2.55 -14.86 3.53
N ASN A 149 2.04 -15.40 2.42
CA ASN A 149 2.46 -15.04 1.06
C ASN A 149 1.28 -15.07 0.06
N MET A 150 0.07 -14.80 0.54
CA MET A 150 -1.12 -14.67 -0.29
C MET A 150 -0.94 -13.52 -1.29
N LYS A 151 -0.95 -13.86 -2.57
CA LYS A 151 -0.60 -12.95 -3.66
C LYS A 151 -1.47 -11.68 -3.76
N PRO A 152 -2.81 -11.72 -3.60
CA PRO A 152 -3.65 -10.55 -3.86
C PRO A 152 -3.53 -9.39 -2.84
N PHE A 153 -2.69 -9.54 -1.81
CA PHE A 153 -2.55 -8.59 -0.72
C PHE A 153 -1.30 -7.74 -0.91
N ALA A 154 -1.45 -6.42 -0.88
CA ALA A 154 -0.39 -5.46 -1.07
C ALA A 154 -0.12 -4.65 0.20
N ARG A 155 1.15 -4.29 0.38
CA ARG A 155 1.54 -3.18 1.24
C ARG A 155 1.37 -1.89 0.47
N MET A 156 0.67 -0.94 1.06
CA MET A 156 0.54 0.41 0.54
C MET A 156 1.60 1.29 1.18
N VAL A 157 2.45 1.86 0.35
CA VAL A 157 3.49 2.82 0.76
C VAL A 157 3.17 4.20 0.22
N ARG A 158 3.53 5.22 1.01
CA ARG A 158 3.04 6.59 0.87
C ARG A 158 3.80 7.41 -0.18
N SER A 159 3.41 8.67 -0.38
CA SER A 159 4.12 9.71 -1.12
C SER A 159 4.25 11.06 -0.36
N THR A 160 3.68 11.32 0.83
CA THR A 160 3.68 12.70 1.41
C THR A 160 3.70 12.99 2.94
N THR A 161 3.09 12.26 3.90
CA THR A 161 2.97 12.74 5.33
C THR A 161 2.58 11.68 6.40
N GLY A 162 2.67 10.37 6.13
CA GLY A 162 2.02 9.33 6.94
C GLY A 162 3.03 8.49 7.67
N THR A 163 2.75 8.22 8.94
CA THR A 163 3.64 7.47 9.81
C THR A 163 3.46 5.96 9.69
N ALA A 164 2.50 5.42 8.94
CA ALA A 164 2.32 3.97 8.79
C ALA A 164 2.03 3.54 7.35
N GLY A 165 2.56 2.36 6.99
CA GLY A 165 2.05 1.60 5.85
C GLY A 165 0.57 1.23 6.06
N CYS A 166 -0.13 0.94 4.98
CA CYS A 166 -1.47 0.35 5.03
C CYS A 166 -1.47 -0.96 4.25
N THR A 167 -2.55 -1.72 4.38
CA THR A 167 -2.81 -2.90 3.57
C THR A 167 -3.90 -2.62 2.55
N ALA A 168 -3.82 -3.24 1.39
CA ALA A 168 -4.91 -3.27 0.43
C ALA A 168 -4.99 -4.64 -0.25
N THR A 169 -6.15 -4.95 -0.82
CA THR A 169 -6.40 -6.24 -1.48
C THR A 169 -6.93 -6.04 -2.89
N MET A 170 -6.40 -6.79 -3.86
CA MET A 170 -6.91 -6.85 -5.24
C MET A 170 -8.27 -7.55 -5.28
N ILE A 171 -9.27 -6.87 -5.83
CA ILE A 171 -10.63 -7.40 -6.05
C ILE A 171 -11.00 -7.51 -7.52
N GLY A 172 -10.20 -6.90 -8.39
CA GLY A 172 -10.30 -6.99 -9.83
C GLY A 172 -8.92 -6.80 -10.46
N PRO A 173 -8.82 -6.82 -11.79
CA PRO A 173 -7.57 -6.57 -12.49
C PRO A 173 -6.88 -5.24 -12.13
N THR A 174 -7.63 -4.14 -11.99
CA THR A 174 -7.10 -2.84 -11.54
C THR A 174 -7.65 -2.41 -10.18
N CYS A 175 -8.76 -3.01 -9.76
CA CYS A 175 -9.50 -2.62 -8.57
C CYS A 175 -8.92 -3.17 -7.26
N MET A 176 -8.80 -2.29 -6.27
CA MET A 176 -8.36 -2.60 -4.91
C MET A 176 -9.30 -2.00 -3.86
N VAL A 177 -9.31 -2.63 -2.68
CA VAL A 177 -9.98 -2.12 -1.48
C VAL A 177 -8.99 -1.91 -0.33
N SER A 178 -9.26 -0.91 0.50
CA SER A 178 -8.50 -0.60 1.72
C SER A 178 -9.40 0.17 2.72
N ALA A 179 -8.83 0.69 3.80
CA ALA A 179 -9.50 1.59 4.72
C ALA A 179 -9.53 3.02 4.14
N GLY A 180 -10.54 3.80 4.46
CA GLY A 180 -10.67 5.18 4.01
C GLY A 180 -9.65 6.11 4.66
N HIS A 181 -9.29 5.89 5.93
CA HIS A 181 -8.20 6.64 6.55
C HIS A 181 -6.83 6.38 5.90
N CYS A 182 -6.68 5.26 5.18
CA CYS A 182 -5.46 4.92 4.44
C CYS A 182 -5.29 5.69 3.13
N THR A 183 -6.31 6.41 2.64
CA THR A 183 -6.27 7.14 1.35
C THR A 183 -5.03 8.00 1.16
N SER A 184 -4.52 8.62 2.23
CA SER A 184 -3.29 9.42 2.20
C SER A 184 -1.99 8.60 2.01
N THR A 185 -2.04 7.29 2.21
CA THR A 185 -0.96 6.30 2.07
C THR A 185 -1.06 5.48 0.77
N LEU A 186 -2.16 5.55 0.03
CA LEU A 186 -2.39 4.72 -1.17
C LEU A 186 -1.60 5.21 -2.42
N ALA A 187 -0.28 5.40 -2.36
CA ALA A 187 0.48 5.91 -3.51
C ALA A 187 1.02 4.82 -4.43
N VAL A 188 1.65 3.79 -3.85
CA VAL A 188 2.19 2.64 -4.59
C VAL A 188 1.79 1.37 -3.84
N ALA A 189 1.16 0.44 -4.56
CA ALA A 189 0.91 -0.92 -4.08
C ALA A 189 2.16 -1.77 -4.31
N GLN A 190 2.64 -2.42 -3.25
CA GLN A 190 3.78 -3.31 -3.26
C GLN A 190 3.36 -4.74 -2.94
N PHE A 191 3.61 -5.66 -3.85
CA PHE A 191 3.36 -7.09 -3.68
C PHE A 191 4.66 -7.85 -3.45
N ASN A 192 4.60 -9.06 -2.90
CA ASN A 192 5.80 -9.88 -2.71
C ASN A 192 6.91 -9.16 -1.92
N VAL A 193 6.50 -8.38 -0.91
CA VAL A 193 7.42 -7.62 -0.05
C VAL A 193 8.34 -8.62 0.67
N PRO A 194 9.67 -8.55 0.47
CA PRO A 194 10.59 -9.46 1.13
C PRO A 194 10.71 -9.12 2.62
N GLY A 195 11.22 -10.08 3.41
CA GLY A 195 11.61 -9.84 4.80
C GLY A 195 12.53 -8.63 4.97
N GLU A 196 12.46 -7.96 6.12
CA GLU A 196 13.29 -6.77 6.39
C GLU A 196 14.80 -7.06 6.38
N SER A 197 15.60 -5.99 6.35
CA SER A 197 17.03 -6.01 6.66
C SER A 197 17.39 -5.19 7.90
N ASP A 198 18.64 -5.32 8.31
CA ASP A 198 19.23 -4.63 9.44
C ASP A 198 19.26 -3.08 9.34
N GLN A 199 18.74 -2.44 8.28
CA GLN A 199 18.63 -0.97 8.18
C GLN A 199 17.19 -0.47 7.93
N GLY A 200 16.19 -1.34 7.81
CA GLY A 200 14.79 -0.94 7.61
C GLY A 200 13.98 -1.88 6.72
N PRO A 201 12.75 -1.43 6.34
CA PRO A 201 11.87 -2.21 5.50
C PRO A 201 12.46 -2.33 4.11
N ARG A 202 12.39 -3.52 3.54
CA ARG A 202 12.75 -3.71 2.14
C ARG A 202 11.58 -3.39 1.25
N TYR A 203 11.89 -2.90 0.07
CA TYR A 203 10.90 -2.68 -0.98
C TYR A 203 10.77 -3.91 -1.87
N SER A 204 9.55 -4.14 -2.35
CA SER A 204 9.28 -5.09 -3.41
C SER A 204 10.13 -4.80 -4.64
N LYS A 205 10.34 -5.81 -5.47
CA LYS A 205 10.99 -5.61 -6.76
C LYS A 205 10.22 -4.59 -7.60
N PRO A 206 10.89 -3.79 -8.45
CA PRO A 206 10.22 -2.83 -9.32
C PRO A 206 9.04 -3.41 -10.12
N GLU A 207 9.09 -4.69 -10.52
CA GLU A 207 8.03 -5.39 -11.27
C GLU A 207 6.76 -5.66 -10.45
N ASP A 208 6.88 -5.66 -9.12
CA ASP A 208 5.81 -5.92 -8.16
C ASP A 208 5.27 -4.62 -7.53
N GLN A 209 5.60 -3.46 -8.12
CA GLN A 209 5.13 -2.15 -7.68
C GLN A 209 4.19 -1.51 -8.69
N TYR A 210 3.04 -1.02 -8.21
CA TYR A 210 1.98 -0.50 -9.07
C TYR A 210 1.50 0.86 -8.54
N PRO A 211 1.54 1.93 -9.36
CA PRO A 211 1.16 3.26 -8.90
C PRO A 211 -0.36 3.40 -8.86
N LEU A 212 -0.86 4.19 -7.91
CA LEU A 212 -2.24 4.65 -7.87
C LEU A 212 -2.61 5.37 -9.17
N VAL A 213 -3.81 5.09 -9.68
CA VAL A 213 -4.45 5.86 -10.76
C VAL A 213 -5.42 6.86 -10.16
N GLU A 214 -6.38 6.34 -9.37
CA GLU A 214 -7.47 7.14 -8.80
C GLU A 214 -8.04 6.44 -7.58
N ILE A 215 -8.57 7.24 -6.64
CA ILE A 215 -9.48 6.77 -5.59
C ILE A 215 -10.88 7.00 -6.13
N LEU A 216 -11.64 5.93 -6.36
CA LEU A 216 -12.99 6.03 -6.93
C LEU A 216 -13.98 6.54 -5.90
N ASP A 217 -13.92 5.98 -4.69
CA ASP A 217 -14.67 6.48 -3.55
C ASP A 217 -14.00 6.04 -2.25
N SER A 218 -14.25 6.80 -1.19
CA SER A 218 -13.81 6.46 0.15
C SER A 218 -14.66 7.15 1.21
N GLN A 219 -14.63 6.59 2.41
CA GLN A 219 -15.22 7.19 3.60
C GLN A 219 -14.27 6.97 4.77
N ASN A 220 -14.02 8.02 5.55
CA ASN A 220 -13.32 7.95 6.83
C ASN A 220 -14.20 8.57 7.92
N GLY A 221 -15.18 7.80 8.39
CA GLY A 221 -16.21 8.22 9.36
C GLY A 221 -16.17 7.46 10.68
N GLY A 222 -15.05 6.80 10.99
CA GLY A 222 -14.89 5.91 12.15
C GLY A 222 -15.40 4.49 11.90
N GLN A 223 -15.55 3.70 12.98
CA GLN A 223 -15.98 2.30 12.91
C GLN A 223 -17.25 2.11 12.08
N GLY A 224 -17.23 1.10 11.20
CA GLY A 224 -18.33 0.81 10.28
C GLY A 224 -18.49 1.80 9.12
N ARG A 225 -17.69 2.86 9.05
CA ARG A 225 -17.74 3.88 7.99
C ARG A 225 -16.33 4.25 7.51
N ASP A 226 -15.46 3.25 7.41
CA ASP A 226 -14.06 3.45 7.06
C ASP A 226 -13.65 2.47 5.97
N TRP A 227 -13.62 2.93 4.72
CA TRP A 227 -13.36 2.10 3.55
C TRP A 227 -12.90 2.97 2.37
N ALA A 228 -12.17 2.36 1.44
CA ALA A 228 -11.77 2.96 0.18
C ALA A 228 -11.82 1.92 -0.94
N VAL A 229 -12.24 2.36 -2.12
CA VAL A 229 -12.13 1.63 -3.38
C VAL A 229 -11.31 2.48 -4.34
N PHE A 230 -10.27 1.89 -4.93
CA PHE A 230 -9.33 2.62 -5.76
C PHE A 230 -8.77 1.73 -6.86
N ARG A 231 -8.08 2.35 -7.81
CA ARG A 231 -7.47 1.66 -8.95
C ARG A 231 -5.98 1.91 -9.02
N VAL A 232 -5.26 0.88 -9.44
CA VAL A 232 -3.82 0.93 -9.70
C VAL A 232 -3.53 0.65 -11.17
N ASN A 233 -2.42 1.18 -11.67
CA ASN A 233 -2.05 1.05 -13.07
C ASN A 233 -1.30 -0.27 -13.33
N ARG A 234 -1.03 -0.57 -14.61
CA ARG A 234 -0.08 -1.62 -15.02
C ARG A 234 1.30 -1.34 -14.47
N ASN A 235 2.14 -2.34 -14.34
CA ASN A 235 3.57 -2.10 -14.13
C ASN A 235 4.25 -1.79 -15.48
N PRO A 236 5.07 -0.74 -15.61
CA PRO A 236 5.66 -0.34 -16.89
C PRO A 236 6.80 -1.26 -17.36
N ILE A 237 7.31 -2.15 -16.49
CA ILE A 237 8.33 -3.14 -16.84
C ILE A 237 7.65 -4.38 -17.43
N THR A 238 6.61 -4.87 -16.77
CA THR A 238 5.90 -6.09 -17.20
C THR A 238 4.78 -5.82 -18.20
N ASN A 239 4.31 -4.58 -18.28
CA ASN A 239 3.10 -4.15 -19.00
C ASN A 239 1.83 -4.93 -18.59
N LYS A 240 1.80 -5.45 -17.37
CA LYS A 240 0.69 -6.23 -16.80
C LYS A 240 0.03 -5.49 -15.66
N PHE A 241 -1.28 -5.68 -15.52
CA PHE A 241 -1.99 -5.27 -14.32
C PHE A 241 -1.68 -6.17 -13.14
N PRO A 242 -1.76 -5.66 -11.90
CA PRO A 242 -1.48 -6.47 -10.72
C PRO A 242 -2.45 -7.65 -10.59
N GLY A 243 -3.74 -7.47 -10.87
CA GLY A 243 -4.69 -8.59 -10.77
C GLY A 243 -4.43 -9.73 -11.77
N GLU A 244 -3.69 -9.48 -12.87
CA GLU A 244 -3.24 -10.54 -13.79
C GLU A 244 -2.14 -11.43 -13.18
N LEU A 245 -1.25 -10.83 -12.37
CA LEU A 245 -0.06 -11.50 -11.84
C LEU A 245 -0.25 -11.98 -10.40
N GLN A 246 -0.94 -11.19 -9.60
CA GLN A 246 -1.16 -11.38 -8.17
C GLN A 246 -2.51 -12.03 -7.87
N GLY A 247 -3.41 -12.12 -8.86
CA GLY A 247 -4.77 -12.62 -8.68
C GLY A 247 -5.67 -11.61 -7.96
N MET A 248 -6.88 -12.07 -7.63
CA MET A 248 -7.92 -11.26 -7.02
C MET A 248 -8.77 -12.10 -6.07
N VAL A 249 -9.37 -11.44 -5.08
CA VAL A 249 -10.26 -12.07 -4.10
C VAL A 249 -11.70 -11.62 -4.37
N GLY A 250 -12.63 -12.58 -4.41
CA GLY A 250 -14.05 -12.28 -4.53
C GLY A 250 -14.60 -11.62 -3.26
N LEU A 251 -15.68 -10.86 -3.39
CA LEU A 251 -16.38 -10.26 -2.26
C LEU A 251 -17.72 -10.96 -1.98
N SER A 252 -18.18 -10.88 -0.75
CA SER A 252 -19.52 -11.30 -0.35
C SER A 252 -20.27 -10.13 0.29
N ILE A 253 -21.48 -9.87 -0.20
CA ILE A 253 -22.42 -8.92 0.39
C ILE A 253 -23.37 -9.59 1.39
N GLU A 254 -23.18 -10.88 1.65
CA GLU A 254 -23.93 -11.59 2.69
C GLU A 254 -23.44 -11.12 4.07
N ALA A 255 -24.40 -10.76 4.93
CA ALA A 255 -24.09 -10.29 6.26
C ALA A 255 -23.52 -11.45 7.11
N PRO A 256 -22.30 -11.33 7.67
CA PRO A 256 -21.78 -12.33 8.58
C PRO A 256 -22.51 -12.26 9.92
N GLY A 257 -22.54 -13.38 10.65
CA GLY A 257 -23.03 -13.45 12.03
C GLY A 257 -21.89 -13.62 13.05
N PRO A 258 -22.15 -13.40 14.35
CA PRO A 258 -21.23 -13.85 15.41
C PRO A 258 -20.89 -15.34 15.26
N GLY A 259 -19.64 -15.72 15.55
CA GLY A 259 -19.09 -17.07 15.36
C GLY A 259 -18.60 -17.36 13.94
N THR A 260 -18.81 -16.46 12.98
CA THR A 260 -18.22 -16.59 11.63
C THR A 260 -16.69 -16.62 11.74
N GLN A 261 -16.10 -17.70 11.24
CA GLN A 261 -14.64 -17.89 11.23
C GLN A 261 -14.02 -17.05 10.13
N ILE A 262 -13.07 -16.19 10.50
CA ILE A 262 -12.46 -15.22 9.60
C ILE A 262 -10.94 -15.24 9.66
N ALA A 263 -10.30 -14.71 8.63
CA ALA A 263 -8.87 -14.46 8.57
C ALA A 263 -8.62 -12.99 8.23
N ILE A 264 -7.55 -12.42 8.80
CA ILE A 264 -7.04 -11.11 8.42
C ILE A 264 -5.62 -11.30 7.90
N VAL A 265 -5.35 -10.74 6.73
CA VAL A 265 -4.05 -10.81 6.06
C VAL A 265 -3.60 -9.40 5.73
N GLY A 266 -2.41 -9.03 6.18
CA GLY A 266 -1.91 -7.68 5.99
C GLY A 266 -0.44 -7.49 6.32
N TYR A 267 -0.02 -6.23 6.25
CA TYR A 267 1.37 -5.79 6.39
C TYR A 267 1.52 -4.94 7.65
N GLY A 268 1.08 -5.49 8.79
CA GLY A 268 1.30 -4.88 10.09
C GLY A 268 2.78 -4.86 10.47
N SER A 269 3.12 -3.95 11.37
CA SER A 269 4.38 -3.96 12.10
C SER A 269 4.55 -5.22 12.95
N ASP A 270 5.79 -5.52 13.34
CA ASP A 270 6.14 -6.66 14.17
C ASP A 270 7.34 -6.31 15.07
N ASP A 271 7.35 -6.86 16.29
CA ASP A 271 8.49 -6.75 17.19
C ASP A 271 9.70 -7.54 16.66
N GLU A 272 9.45 -8.63 15.93
CA GLU A 272 10.47 -9.33 15.17
C GLU A 272 10.76 -8.54 13.90
N ARG A 273 11.91 -7.86 13.92
CA ARG A 273 12.40 -7.05 12.80
C ARG A 273 12.26 -7.73 11.44
N SER A 274 12.62 -9.01 11.33
CA SER A 274 12.57 -9.76 10.06
C SER A 274 11.16 -9.82 9.44
N ARG A 275 10.10 -9.67 10.26
CA ARG A 275 8.68 -9.77 9.88
C ARG A 275 7.97 -8.41 9.82
N ASN A 276 8.62 -7.35 10.28
CA ASN A 276 8.00 -6.04 10.39
C ASN A 276 7.59 -5.51 8.99
N PHE A 277 6.30 -5.15 8.83
CA PHE A 277 5.68 -4.76 7.56
C PHE A 277 5.90 -5.75 6.40
N THR A 278 6.07 -7.03 6.74
CA THR A 278 5.96 -8.15 5.81
C THR A 278 4.56 -8.73 5.91
N GLN A 279 4.19 -9.59 4.96
CA GLN A 279 2.83 -10.12 4.98
C GLN A 279 2.68 -11.13 6.12
N GLN A 280 1.68 -10.90 6.96
CA GLN A 280 1.29 -11.75 8.07
C GLN A 280 -0.20 -12.02 8.02
N ALA A 281 -0.62 -13.12 8.65
CA ALA A 281 -2.01 -13.48 8.78
C ALA A 281 -2.31 -13.99 10.20
N ASP A 282 -3.53 -13.75 10.64
CA ASP A 282 -4.11 -14.38 11.82
C ASP A 282 -5.58 -14.74 11.57
N THR A 283 -6.08 -15.68 12.36
CA THR A 283 -7.43 -16.22 12.23
C THR A 283 -8.16 -16.21 13.56
N GLY A 284 -9.47 -16.00 13.50
CA GLY A 284 -10.32 -16.04 14.68
C GLY A 284 -11.77 -15.92 14.25
N GLU A 285 -12.60 -15.34 15.12
CA GLU A 285 -14.03 -15.22 14.86
C GLU A 285 -14.56 -13.81 15.03
N ILE A 286 -15.65 -13.53 14.32
CA ILE A 286 -16.49 -12.38 14.60
C ILE A 286 -17.20 -12.62 15.93
N VAL A 287 -16.92 -11.80 16.93
CA VAL A 287 -17.57 -11.88 18.24
C VAL A 287 -18.84 -11.04 18.31
N ARG A 288 -18.98 -10.03 17.45
CA ARG A 288 -20.15 -9.15 17.41
C ARG A 288 -20.29 -8.43 16.07
N VAL A 289 -21.53 -8.17 15.66
CA VAL A 289 -21.89 -7.38 14.49
C VAL A 289 -22.85 -6.28 14.92
N ASP A 290 -22.47 -5.02 14.72
CA ASP A 290 -23.24 -3.83 15.09
C ASP A 290 -23.51 -2.99 13.84
N GLY A 291 -24.56 -3.33 13.10
CA GLY A 291 -24.84 -2.72 11.80
C GLY A 291 -23.63 -2.86 10.87
N PRO A 292 -22.99 -1.76 10.43
CA PRO A 292 -21.83 -1.85 9.54
C PRO A 292 -20.51 -2.16 10.25
N THR A 293 -20.49 -2.34 11.57
CA THR A 293 -19.27 -2.65 12.32
C THR A 293 -19.14 -4.15 12.59
N LEU A 294 -18.04 -4.74 12.15
CA LEU A 294 -17.61 -6.08 12.55
C LEU A 294 -16.67 -5.96 13.75
N ARG A 295 -16.84 -6.78 14.78
CA ARG A 295 -15.91 -6.90 15.91
C ARG A 295 -15.38 -8.32 16.00
N TYR A 296 -14.09 -8.46 16.20
CA TYR A 296 -13.39 -9.73 16.26
C TYR A 296 -12.18 -9.69 17.17
N VAL A 297 -11.75 -10.87 17.59
CA VAL A 297 -10.60 -11.10 18.46
C VAL A 297 -9.54 -11.79 17.61
N ILE A 298 -8.79 -10.98 16.85
CA ILE A 298 -7.74 -11.39 15.91
C ILE A 298 -6.62 -10.37 16.02
N ASP A 299 -5.39 -10.84 16.12
CA ASP A 299 -4.23 -10.01 16.30
C ASP A 299 -4.01 -9.10 15.10
N THR A 300 -3.92 -7.81 15.40
CA THR A 300 -3.47 -6.82 14.42
C THR A 300 -2.47 -5.87 15.06
N MET A 301 -1.52 -5.46 14.24
CA MET A 301 -0.62 -4.38 14.54
C MET A 301 -0.80 -3.25 13.53
N PRO A 302 -0.37 -2.04 13.88
CA PRO A 302 -0.42 -0.94 12.94
C PRO A 302 0.24 -1.26 11.60
N GLY A 303 -0.40 -0.87 10.50
CA GLY A 303 -0.10 -1.39 9.15
C GLY A 303 -1.17 -2.34 8.62
N ASN A 304 -1.89 -3.02 9.51
CA ASN A 304 -3.03 -3.86 9.12
C ASN A 304 -4.26 -3.05 8.70
N SER A 305 -4.32 -1.74 8.93
CA SER A 305 -5.40 -0.89 8.41
C SER A 305 -5.59 -1.12 6.91
N GLY A 306 -6.82 -1.44 6.52
CA GLY A 306 -7.18 -1.77 5.14
C GLY A 306 -7.05 -3.26 4.77
N SER A 307 -6.57 -4.12 5.68
CA SER A 307 -6.57 -5.57 5.48
C SER A 307 -7.98 -6.08 5.28
N SER A 308 -8.19 -6.98 4.32
CA SER A 308 -9.49 -7.59 4.14
C SER A 308 -9.80 -8.57 5.26
N VAL A 309 -11.04 -8.54 5.73
CA VAL A 309 -11.63 -9.58 6.58
C VAL A 309 -12.18 -10.65 5.66
N LEU A 310 -11.53 -11.81 5.63
CA LEU A 310 -11.89 -12.94 4.81
C LEU A 310 -12.77 -13.91 5.60
N ASP A 311 -13.91 -14.30 5.05
CA ASP A 311 -14.64 -15.47 5.55
C ASP A 311 -13.86 -16.74 5.16
N ARG A 312 -13.52 -17.58 6.16
CA ARG A 312 -12.72 -18.79 5.94
C ARG A 312 -13.49 -19.91 5.25
N ALA A 313 -14.82 -19.90 5.29
CA ALA A 313 -15.63 -20.89 4.59
C ALA A 313 -15.66 -20.63 3.08
N THR A 314 -15.73 -19.36 2.69
CA THR A 314 -15.90 -18.97 1.28
C THR A 314 -14.66 -18.38 0.63
N ASN A 315 -13.64 -18.02 1.42
CA ASN A 315 -12.48 -17.23 1.01
C ASN A 315 -12.86 -15.89 0.33
N LYS A 316 -14.01 -15.32 0.70
CA LYS A 316 -14.47 -14.03 0.19
C LYS A 316 -14.24 -12.92 1.20
N ILE A 317 -14.00 -11.72 0.70
CA ILE A 317 -13.96 -10.50 1.50
C ILE A 317 -15.38 -10.18 1.97
N ILE A 318 -15.58 -10.10 3.28
CA ILE A 318 -16.84 -9.69 3.92
C ILE A 318 -16.73 -8.30 4.58
N GLY A 319 -15.51 -7.76 4.69
CA GLY A 319 -15.27 -6.44 5.26
C GLY A 319 -13.81 -6.03 5.22
N ILE A 320 -13.51 -4.88 5.81
CA ILE A 320 -12.17 -4.28 5.87
C ILE A 320 -11.81 -3.99 7.32
N HIS A 321 -10.63 -4.42 7.78
CA HIS A 321 -10.06 -4.06 9.08
C HIS A 321 -9.68 -2.59 9.10
N THR A 322 -10.08 -1.87 10.14
CA THR A 322 -9.94 -0.41 10.19
C THR A 322 -9.45 0.10 11.54
N HIS A 323 -9.82 -0.56 12.64
CA HIS A 323 -9.50 -0.06 13.98
C HIS A 323 -8.96 -1.17 14.87
N GLY A 324 -7.91 -0.84 15.62
CA GLY A 324 -7.51 -1.59 16.79
C GLY A 324 -8.48 -1.39 17.95
N GLY A 325 -8.35 -2.23 18.96
CA GLY A 325 -9.13 -2.18 20.20
C GLY A 325 -8.87 -3.36 21.13
N CYS A 326 -8.04 -4.32 20.70
CA CYS A 326 -7.55 -5.39 21.55
C CYS A 326 -6.43 -4.94 22.48
N SER A 327 -6.38 -5.61 23.64
CA SER A 327 -5.31 -5.54 24.62
C SER A 327 -5.10 -6.93 25.22
N ARG A 328 -4.03 -7.08 26.02
CA ARG A 328 -3.74 -8.33 26.74
C ARG A 328 -4.88 -8.83 27.63
N SER A 329 -5.73 -7.94 28.13
CA SER A 329 -6.84 -8.26 29.04
C SER A 329 -8.21 -8.31 28.36
N GLY A 330 -8.27 -8.17 27.03
CA GLY A 330 -9.50 -8.22 26.26
C GLY A 330 -9.71 -7.00 25.37
N GLY A 331 -10.94 -6.87 24.87
CA GLY A 331 -11.29 -5.92 23.81
C GLY A 331 -11.59 -6.63 22.50
N SER A 332 -11.72 -5.85 21.43
CA SER A 332 -11.96 -6.38 20.09
C SER A 332 -11.41 -5.40 19.06
N ASN A 333 -10.79 -5.93 18.03
CA ASN A 333 -10.52 -5.17 16.81
C ASN A 333 -11.82 -4.98 16.01
N ALA A 334 -11.84 -3.98 15.14
CA ALA A 334 -13.03 -3.61 14.41
C ALA A 334 -12.78 -3.37 12.92
N GLY A 335 -13.81 -3.65 12.12
CA GLY A 335 -13.81 -3.46 10.69
C GLY A 335 -15.15 -2.95 10.16
N THR A 336 -15.15 -2.55 8.89
CA THR A 336 -16.35 -2.14 8.15
C THR A 336 -16.88 -3.32 7.34
N ALA A 337 -18.12 -3.72 7.60
CA ALA A 337 -18.82 -4.79 6.90
C ALA A 337 -19.26 -4.33 5.50
N LEU A 338 -18.97 -5.11 4.47
CA LEU A 338 -19.41 -4.80 3.10
C LEU A 338 -20.95 -4.88 2.99
N ALA A 339 -21.57 -5.88 3.60
CA ALA A 339 -23.00 -6.16 3.53
C ALA A 339 -23.92 -5.00 3.97
N HIS A 340 -23.43 -4.10 4.82
CA HIS A 340 -24.24 -3.06 5.48
C HIS A 340 -23.93 -1.64 5.03
N VAL A 341 -23.10 -1.47 3.98
CA VAL A 341 -22.68 -0.14 3.50
C VAL A 341 -22.96 -0.03 2.00
N PRO A 342 -24.17 0.42 1.59
CA PRO A 342 -24.55 0.49 0.18
C PRO A 342 -23.56 1.30 -0.68
N ARG A 343 -23.08 2.44 -0.18
CA ARG A 343 -22.08 3.26 -0.89
C ARG A 343 -20.76 2.51 -1.15
N PHE A 344 -20.34 1.65 -0.22
CA PHE A 344 -19.16 0.80 -0.41
C PHE A 344 -19.43 -0.26 -1.48
N GLN A 345 -20.61 -0.89 -1.46
CA GLN A 345 -21.02 -1.85 -2.49
C GLN A 345 -21.07 -1.20 -3.88
N GLU A 346 -21.68 -0.02 -3.99
CA GLU A 346 -21.75 0.77 -5.23
C GLU A 346 -20.36 1.10 -5.77
N ALA A 347 -19.43 1.54 -4.91
CA ALA A 347 -18.06 1.84 -5.31
C ALA A 347 -17.31 0.58 -5.81
N VAL A 348 -17.49 -0.56 -5.15
CA VAL A 348 -16.94 -1.86 -5.60
C VAL A 348 -17.51 -2.23 -6.96
N GLN A 349 -18.83 -2.18 -7.14
CA GLN A 349 -19.50 -2.52 -8.40
C GLN A 349 -19.08 -1.59 -9.53
N ALA A 350 -18.96 -0.29 -9.27
CA ALA A 350 -18.48 0.69 -10.23
C ALA A 350 -17.06 0.36 -10.68
N CYS A 351 -16.16 0.02 -9.76
CA CYS A 351 -14.79 -0.36 -10.08
C CYS A 351 -14.75 -1.61 -10.97
N LEU A 352 -15.40 -2.69 -10.55
CA LEU A 352 -15.38 -3.97 -11.27
C LEU A 352 -16.02 -3.86 -12.67
N SER A 353 -17.06 -3.03 -12.80
CA SER A 353 -17.69 -2.75 -14.10
C SER A 353 -16.73 -2.04 -15.06
N GLN A 354 -15.93 -1.09 -14.56
CA GLN A 354 -14.90 -0.43 -15.38
C GLN A 354 -13.80 -1.40 -15.81
N ASP A 355 -13.41 -2.34 -14.95
CA ASP A 355 -12.45 -3.39 -15.31
C ASP A 355 -12.98 -4.24 -16.47
N ILE A 356 -14.23 -4.70 -16.42
CA ILE A 356 -14.85 -5.47 -17.53
C ILE A 356 -14.79 -4.68 -18.84
N GLN A 357 -15.15 -3.39 -18.82
CA GLN A 357 -15.07 -2.53 -20.00
C GLN A 357 -13.64 -2.35 -20.50
N LEU A 358 -12.66 -2.28 -19.60
CA LEU A 358 -11.26 -2.18 -19.95
C LEU A 358 -10.74 -3.48 -20.57
N TRP A 359 -11.11 -4.64 -20.04
CA TRP A 359 -10.75 -5.95 -20.58
C TRP A 359 -11.34 -6.21 -21.95
N ASN A 360 -12.63 -5.91 -22.13
CA ASN A 360 -13.28 -6.05 -23.44
C ASN A 360 -12.59 -5.18 -24.51
N ARG A 361 -12.11 -3.98 -24.14
CA ARG A 361 -11.34 -3.12 -25.06
C ARG A 361 -9.94 -3.66 -25.39
N ILE A 362 -9.33 -4.41 -24.49
CA ILE A 362 -8.00 -5.03 -24.70
C ILE A 362 -8.11 -6.29 -25.55
N GLN A 363 -9.16 -7.10 -25.35
CA GLN A 363 -9.37 -8.37 -26.07
C GLN A 363 -10.04 -8.20 -27.43
N GLY A 364 -10.80 -7.12 -27.65
CA GLY A 364 -11.49 -6.80 -28.90
C GLY A 364 -10.69 -5.89 -29.86
N ARG A 365 -9.37 -5.86 -29.73
CA ARG A 365 -8.44 -5.20 -30.66
C ARG A 365 -7.52 -6.22 -31.30
#